data_AF-A0A3M1Q162-F1
#
_entry.id   AF-A0A3M1Q162-F1
#
_cell.length_a   1.000
_cell.length_b   1.000
_cell.length_c   1.000
_cell.angle_alpha   90.00
_cell.angle_beta   90.00
_cell.angle_gamma   90.00
#
_symmetry.space_group_name_H-M   'P 1'
#
loop_
_entity.id
_entity.type
_entity.pdbx_description
1 polymer ?
#
loop_
_entity_poly.entity_id
_entity_poly.type
_entity_poly.pdbx_seq_one_letter_code
_entity_poly.pdbx_strand_id
1 'polypeptide(L)'
;MSAVSHEEQPNPNPHDDPNARSVLTIGVAGAAIFVAVVIMVAAFTMQVENRAVEDPALHAPPAGVALLNDQQEAALRAPYAWVDQDKKIVHVPIDRAMEIVARELRDGGVGLPPEPAE
;
A
#
# COMPACT_ATOMS: atom_id res chain seq x y z
N MET A 1 4.50 -0.64 70.69
CA MET A 1 4.81 -0.89 69.26
C MET A 1 5.30 -2.32 69.15
N SER A 2 4.39 -3.27 68.91
CA SER A 2 4.78 -4.67 68.65
C SER A 2 5.14 -4.80 67.18
N ALA A 3 6.37 -5.21 66.91
CA ALA A 3 6.78 -5.65 65.59
C ALA A 3 5.97 -6.92 65.26
N VAL A 4 5.21 -6.87 64.17
CA VAL A 4 4.66 -8.08 63.55
C VAL A 4 5.86 -8.79 62.93
N SER A 5 6.40 -9.76 63.65
CA SER A 5 7.38 -10.70 63.11
C SER A 5 6.66 -11.50 62.03
N HIS A 6 7.03 -11.28 60.78
CA HIS A 6 6.61 -12.13 59.67
C HIS A 6 7.31 -13.48 59.88
N GLU A 7 6.63 -14.42 60.54
CA GLU A 7 7.07 -15.81 60.59
C GLU A 7 6.86 -16.37 59.18
N GLU A 8 7.95 -16.49 58.44
CA GLU A 8 7.98 -17.12 57.12
C GLU A 8 7.50 -18.57 57.30
N GLN A 9 6.21 -18.80 57.01
CA GLN A 9 5.62 -20.12 57.19
C GLN A 9 6.37 -21.11 56.28
N PRO A 10 6.96 -22.17 56.86
CA PRO A 10 7.68 -23.16 56.08
C PRO A 10 6.73 -23.74 55.02
N ASN A 11 7.10 -23.62 53.75
CA ASN A 11 6.33 -24.18 52.64
C ASN A 11 6.09 -25.67 52.93
N PRO A 12 4.82 -26.12 53.10
CA PRO A 12 4.51 -27.49 53.49
C PRO A 12 4.91 -28.52 52.42
N ASN A 13 5.23 -28.07 51.19
CA ASN A 13 5.68 -28.92 50.09
C ASN A 13 7.02 -28.44 49.53
N PRO A 14 8.15 -28.69 50.21
CA PRO A 14 9.49 -28.26 49.78
C PRO A 14 10.01 -29.00 48.54
N HIS A 15 9.25 -29.96 47.99
CA HIS A 15 9.59 -30.74 46.80
C HIS A 15 8.66 -30.43 45.60
N ASP A 16 7.79 -29.43 45.72
CA ASP A 16 6.84 -29.04 44.66
C ASP A 16 7.37 -27.89 43.80
N ASP A 17 8.69 -27.70 43.79
CA ASP A 17 9.33 -26.71 42.94
C ASP A 17 9.35 -27.22 41.49
N PRO A 18 8.76 -26.48 40.54
CA PRO A 18 8.77 -26.89 39.14
C PRO A 18 10.21 -27.00 38.65
N ASN A 19 10.60 -28.21 38.23
CA ASN A 19 11.95 -28.48 37.79
C ASN A 19 12.31 -27.55 36.62
N ALA A 20 13.37 -26.76 36.79
CA ALA A 20 13.81 -25.79 35.80
C ALA A 20 14.02 -26.41 34.41
N ARG A 21 14.43 -27.70 34.35
CA ARG A 21 14.53 -28.44 33.08
C ARG A 21 13.18 -28.66 32.42
N SER A 22 12.13 -29.00 33.18
CA SER A 22 10.78 -29.19 32.63
C SER A 22 10.22 -27.89 32.06
N VAL A 23 10.36 -26.79 32.80
CA VAL A 23 9.92 -25.45 32.35
C VAL A 23 10.69 -25.04 31.08
N LEU A 24 12.01 -25.27 31.05
CA LEU A 24 12.84 -24.98 29.89
C LEU A 24 12.41 -25.81 28.66
N THR A 25 12.16 -27.11 28.83
CA THR A 25 11.76 -27.98 27.71
C THR A 25 10.41 -27.59 27.13
N ILE A 26 9.43 -27.24 27.98
CA ILE A 26 8.09 -26.81 27.54
C ILE A 26 8.19 -25.46 26.82
N GLY A 27 8.99 -24.53 27.34
CA GLY A 27 9.23 -23.24 26.70
C GLY A 27 9.86 -23.38 25.31
N VAL A 28 10.91 -24.20 25.18
CA VAL A 28 11.58 -24.45 23.89
C VAL A 28 10.65 -25.17 22.91
N ALA A 29 9.90 -26.17 23.37
CA ALA A 29 8.93 -26.88 22.54
C ALA A 29 7.82 -25.93 22.04
N GLY A 30 7.28 -25.08 22.92
CA GLY A 30 6.28 -24.08 22.56
C GLY A 30 6.80 -23.06 21.55
N ALA A 31 8.02 -22.55 21.75
CA ALA A 31 8.66 -21.63 20.81
C ALA A 31 8.89 -22.29 19.43
N ALA A 32 9.34 -23.54 19.41
CA ALA A 32 9.53 -24.28 18.17
C ALA A 32 8.21 -24.50 17.41
N ILE A 33 7.13 -24.86 18.12
CA ILE A 33 5.80 -25.00 17.53
C ILE A 33 5.32 -23.65 16.98
N PHE A 34 5.48 -22.57 17.74
CA PHE A 34 5.09 -21.24 17.28
C PHE A 34 5.83 -20.83 15.99
N VAL A 35 7.15 -21.04 15.94
CA VAL A 35 7.95 -20.79 14.73
C VAL A 35 7.50 -21.67 13.58
N ALA A 36 7.21 -22.95 13.83
CA ALA A 36 6.71 -23.87 12.81
C ALA A 36 5.37 -23.42 12.23
N VAL A 37 4.44 -22.93 13.06
CA VAL A 37 3.16 -22.38 12.61
C VAL A 37 3.37 -21.13 11.77
N VAL A 38 4.23 -20.19 12.19
CA VAL A 38 4.55 -18.99 11.41
C VAL A 38 5.12 -19.35 10.04
N ILE A 39 6.09 -20.28 9.99
CA ILE A 39 6.67 -20.77 8.73
C ILE A 39 5.60 -21.45 7.87
N MET A 40 4.74 -22.27 8.46
CA MET A 40 3.66 -22.96 7.75
C MET A 40 2.67 -21.97 7.13
N VAL A 41 2.25 -20.93 7.87
CA VAL A 41 1.37 -19.89 7.34
C VAL A 41 2.08 -19.12 6.23
N ALA A 42 3.33 -18.71 6.42
CA ALA A 42 4.10 -17.99 5.39
C ALA A 42 4.28 -18.82 4.11
N ALA A 43 4.56 -20.12 4.25
CA ALA A 43 4.67 -21.03 3.12
C ALA A 43 3.32 -21.20 2.39
N PHE A 44 2.23 -21.32 3.15
CA PHE A 44 0.88 -21.42 2.59
C PHE A 44 0.49 -20.15 1.82
N THR A 45 0.77 -18.96 2.38
CA THR A 45 0.49 -17.69 1.68
C THR A 45 1.33 -17.53 0.42
N MET A 46 2.62 -17.89 0.44
CA MET A 46 3.47 -17.87 -0.76
C MET A 46 2.97 -18.84 -1.84
N GLN A 47 2.45 -20.00 -1.45
CA GLN A 47 1.91 -20.98 -2.40
C GLN A 47 0.59 -20.52 -3.04
N VAL A 48 -0.22 -19.74 -2.31
CA VAL A 48 -1.43 -19.09 -2.83
C VAL A 48 -1.08 -17.90 -3.71
N GLU A 49 -0.12 -17.08 -3.28
CA GLU A 49 0.31 -15.89 -4.01
C GLU A 49 0.98 -16.25 -5.35
N ASN A 50 1.79 -17.31 -5.41
CA ASN A 50 2.32 -17.79 -6.69
C ASN A 50 1.22 -18.18 -7.70
N ARG A 51 0.02 -18.58 -7.24
CA ARG A 51 -1.12 -18.85 -8.13
C ARG A 51 -1.87 -17.59 -8.55
N ALA A 52 -1.78 -16.51 -7.77
CA ALA A 52 -2.42 -15.23 -8.06
C ALA A 52 -1.52 -14.30 -8.91
N VAL A 53 -0.20 -14.37 -8.70
CA VAL A 53 0.81 -13.59 -9.46
C VAL A 53 0.98 -14.12 -10.89
N GLU A 54 0.68 -15.41 -11.12
CA GLU A 54 0.62 -15.99 -12.48
C GLU A 54 -0.66 -15.66 -13.25
N ASP A 55 -1.61 -14.92 -12.66
CA ASP A 55 -2.80 -14.47 -13.38
C ASP A 55 -2.75 -12.95 -13.64
N PRO A 56 -2.00 -12.50 -14.68
CA PRO A 56 -2.07 -11.13 -15.18
C PRO A 56 -3.51 -10.65 -15.45
N ALA A 57 -4.49 -11.55 -15.60
CA ALA A 57 -5.88 -11.16 -15.86
C ALA A 57 -6.58 -10.53 -14.64
N LEU A 58 -6.12 -10.79 -13.40
CA LEU A 58 -6.68 -10.16 -12.20
C LEU A 58 -6.14 -8.74 -11.95
N HIS A 59 -4.96 -8.43 -12.48
CA HIS A 59 -4.36 -7.09 -12.42
C HIS A 59 -4.42 -6.31 -13.74
N ALA A 60 -4.84 -6.94 -14.83
CA ALA A 60 -5.14 -6.25 -16.06
C ALA A 60 -6.35 -5.32 -15.81
N PRO A 61 -6.20 -4.00 -16.04
CA PRO A 61 -7.33 -3.10 -16.07
C PRO A 61 -8.39 -3.69 -17.02
N PRO A 62 -9.68 -3.75 -16.64
CA PRO A 62 -10.72 -4.36 -17.48
C PRO A 62 -10.58 -3.85 -18.92
N ALA A 63 -10.65 -4.73 -19.94
CA ALA A 63 -10.28 -4.38 -21.32
C ALA A 63 -10.94 -3.07 -21.85
N GLY A 64 -12.10 -2.71 -21.31
CA GLY A 64 -12.72 -1.41 -21.54
C GLY A 64 -11.88 -0.21 -21.06
N VAL A 65 -11.33 -0.22 -19.85
CA VAL A 65 -10.56 0.93 -19.32
C VAL A 65 -9.22 1.14 -20.04
N ALA A 66 -8.59 0.07 -20.54
CA ALA A 66 -7.39 0.20 -21.37
C ALA A 66 -7.73 0.91 -22.69
N LEU A 67 -8.81 0.51 -23.34
CA LEU A 67 -9.29 1.16 -24.57
C LEU A 67 -9.69 2.62 -24.33
N LEU A 68 -10.34 2.92 -23.21
CA LEU A 68 -10.69 4.30 -22.84
C LEU A 68 -9.44 5.15 -22.62
N ASN A 69 -8.43 4.62 -21.90
CA ASN A 69 -7.16 5.33 -21.69
C ASN A 69 -6.44 5.61 -23.02
N ASP A 70 -6.39 4.63 -23.92
CA ASP A 70 -5.77 4.81 -25.24
C ASP A 70 -6.49 5.88 -26.06
N GLN A 71 -7.83 5.90 -26.02
CA GLN A 71 -8.63 6.94 -26.69
C GLN A 71 -8.38 8.33 -26.08
N GLN A 72 -8.25 8.42 -24.76
CA GLN A 72 -7.93 9.67 -24.08
C GLN A 72 -6.53 10.16 -24.45
N GLU A 73 -5.50 9.29 -24.37
CA GLU A 73 -4.14 9.68 -24.78
C GLU A 73 -4.08 10.13 -26.24
N ALA A 74 -4.78 9.43 -27.13
CA ALA A 74 -4.87 9.83 -28.53
C ALA A 74 -5.51 11.21 -28.70
N ALA A 75 -6.56 11.53 -27.94
CA ALA A 75 -7.22 12.83 -27.98
C ALA A 75 -6.33 13.96 -27.43
N LEU A 76 -5.60 13.72 -26.34
CA LEU A 76 -4.68 14.73 -25.76
C LEU A 76 -3.47 15.02 -26.65
N ARG A 77 -2.98 14.01 -27.37
CA ARG A 77 -1.82 14.13 -28.27
C ARG A 77 -2.22 14.45 -29.71
N ALA A 78 -3.51 14.59 -30.00
CA ALA A 78 -4.00 14.94 -31.31
C ALA A 78 -3.37 16.26 -31.81
N PRO A 79 -3.14 16.39 -33.13
CA PRO A 79 -2.54 17.59 -33.71
C PRO A 79 -3.44 18.81 -33.52
N TYR A 80 -2.88 20.01 -33.73
CA TYR A 80 -3.62 21.27 -33.63
C TYR A 80 -4.92 21.24 -34.44
N ALA A 81 -6.00 21.60 -33.77
CA ALA A 81 -7.33 21.65 -34.35
C ALA A 81 -8.14 22.80 -33.75
N TRP A 82 -9.15 23.28 -34.47
CA TRP A 82 -10.13 24.19 -33.91
C TRP A 82 -11.13 23.41 -33.06
N VAL A 83 -11.35 23.85 -31.82
CA VAL A 83 -12.42 23.31 -30.97
C VAL A 83 -13.69 24.13 -31.17
N ASP A 84 -13.55 25.46 -31.15
CA ASP A 84 -14.62 26.41 -31.40
C ASP A 84 -14.03 27.66 -32.04
N GLN A 85 -14.35 27.92 -33.31
CA GLN A 85 -13.82 29.05 -34.07
C GLN A 85 -14.43 30.39 -33.63
N ASP A 86 -15.70 30.39 -33.26
CA ASP A 86 -16.43 31.59 -32.84
C ASP A 86 -15.87 32.10 -31.50
N LYS A 87 -15.55 31.17 -30.60
CA LYS A 87 -14.94 31.46 -29.30
C LYS A 87 -13.41 31.53 -29.32
N LYS A 88 -12.79 31.35 -30.49
CA LYS A 88 -11.33 31.33 -30.69
C LYS A 88 -10.61 30.29 -29.80
N ILE A 89 -11.24 29.16 -29.54
CA ILE A 89 -10.67 28.06 -28.75
C ILE A 89 -9.99 27.05 -29.69
N VAL A 90 -8.71 26.82 -29.47
CA VAL A 90 -7.89 25.86 -30.23
C VAL A 90 -7.44 24.71 -29.35
N HIS A 91 -7.42 23.52 -29.93
CA HIS A 91 -6.75 22.36 -29.37
C HIS A 91 -5.25 22.50 -29.59
N VAL A 92 -4.49 22.37 -28.51
CA VAL A 92 -3.03 22.35 -28.52
C VAL A 92 -2.60 20.98 -27.99
N PRO A 93 -1.68 20.27 -28.67
CA PRO A 93 -1.16 19.00 -28.16
C PRO A 93 -0.64 19.17 -26.74
N ILE A 94 -0.96 18.22 -25.86
CA ILE A 94 -0.71 18.35 -24.41
C ILE A 94 0.76 18.68 -24.08
N ASP A 95 1.71 18.07 -24.80
CA ASP A 95 3.14 18.32 -24.59
C ASP A 95 3.48 19.81 -24.79
N ARG A 96 2.89 20.42 -25.83
CA ARG A 96 3.10 21.83 -26.10
C ARG A 96 2.39 22.73 -25.11
N ALA A 97 1.16 22.37 -24.72
CA ALA A 97 0.42 23.12 -23.71
C ALA A 97 1.22 23.19 -22.39
N MET A 98 1.79 22.06 -21.97
CA MET A 98 2.64 21.98 -20.78
C MET A 98 3.90 22.86 -20.89
N GLU A 99 4.57 22.88 -22.05
CA GLU A 99 5.73 23.77 -22.27
C GLU A 99 5.38 25.25 -22.19
N ILE A 100 4.20 25.63 -22.70
CA ILE A 100 3.71 27.00 -22.65
C ILE A 100 3.42 27.38 -21.19
N VAL A 101 2.65 26.55 -20.48
CA VAL A 101 2.30 26.79 -19.07
C VAL A 101 3.55 26.83 -18.19
N ALA A 102 4.50 25.91 -18.37
CA ALA A 102 5.76 25.91 -17.61
C ALA A 102 6.59 27.17 -17.85
N ARG A 103 6.56 27.71 -19.08
CA ARG A 103 7.21 28.97 -19.42
C ARG A 103 6.50 30.15 -18.77
N GLU A 104 5.18 30.22 -18.85
CA GLU A 104 4.38 31.28 -18.23
C GLU A 104 4.55 31.32 -16.72
N LEU A 105 4.53 30.16 -16.05
CA LEU A 105 4.76 30.06 -14.61
C LEU A 105 6.16 30.55 -14.21
N ARG A 106 7.20 30.24 -15.00
CA ARG A 106 8.56 30.76 -14.77
C ARG A 106 8.63 32.28 -14.97
N ASP A 107 7.90 32.79 -15.95
CA ASP A 107 7.93 34.19 -16.33
C ASP A 107 6.97 35.04 -15.47
N GLY A 108 6.32 34.43 -14.46
CA GLY A 108 5.40 35.10 -13.52
C GLY A 108 4.01 35.38 -14.10
N GLY A 109 3.69 34.83 -15.27
CA GLY A 109 2.39 34.95 -15.92
C GLY A 109 1.34 34.09 -15.21
N VAL A 110 0.37 34.75 -14.57
CA VAL A 110 -0.82 34.09 -14.04
C VAL A 110 -1.73 33.76 -15.22
N GLY A 111 -1.51 32.62 -15.86
CA GLY A 111 -2.39 32.04 -16.87
C GLY A 111 -3.68 31.54 -16.23
N LEU A 112 -4.57 32.45 -15.84
CA LEU A 112 -5.95 32.09 -15.52
C LEU A 112 -6.63 31.67 -16.84
N PRO A 113 -7.29 30.50 -16.88
CA PRO A 113 -8.10 30.14 -18.04
C PRO A 113 -9.16 31.24 -18.26
N PRO A 114 -9.50 31.56 -19.53
CA PRO A 114 -10.60 32.47 -19.81
C PRO A 114 -11.86 31.95 -19.10
N GLU A 115 -12.54 32.80 -18.33
CA GLU A 115 -13.80 32.42 -17.70
C GLU A 115 -14.75 31.86 -18.77
N PRO A 116 -15.40 30.71 -18.50
CA PRO A 116 -16.41 30.20 -19.40
C PRO A 116 -17.51 31.24 -19.52
N ALA A 117 -17.71 31.76 -20.75
CA ALA A 117 -18.84 32.62 -21.04
C ALA A 117 -20.13 31.79 -20.89
N GLU A 118 -20.95 32.15 -19.89
CA GLU A 118 -22.34 31.67 -19.72
C GLU A 118 -23.24 32.12 -20.87
#